data_AF-A0A537N5W9-F1
#
_entry.id   AF-A0A537N5W9-F1
#
_cell.length_a   1.000
_cell.length_b   1.000
_cell.length_c   1.000
_cell.angle_alpha   90.00
_cell.angle_beta   90.00
_cell.angle_gamma   90.00
#
_symmetry.space_group_name_H-M   'P 1'
#
loop_
_entity.id
_entity.type
_entity.pdbx_description
1 polymer ?
#
loop_
_entity_poly.entity_id
_entity_poly.type
_entity_poly.pdbx_seq_one_letter_code
_entity_poly.pdbx_strand_id
1 'polypeptide(L)'
;YLSGKQFMAPEEALVDRAQLLTLSAPEMTVLVGGLRVLGANAGKSKHGVFTTKPGTLSNDFFVNLLDMAIEWQPLAGQEGVYEGRDRKTKQVKWTGTRVDLIFGSHSQLRALGEVYASVDSKEKFVKDFVAAWAKVMNLDRYDV
;
A
#
# COMPACT_ATOMS: atom_id res chain seq x y z
N TYR A 1 4.93 -10.37 6.42
CA TYR A 1 4.77 -9.31 7.43
C TYR A 1 4.14 -9.81 8.74
N LEU A 2 3.60 -11.03 8.84
CA LEU A 2 3.00 -11.53 10.08
C LEU A 2 3.58 -12.91 10.46
N SER A 3 4.14 -13.03 11.67
CA SER A 3 4.36 -14.29 12.39
C SER A 3 4.42 -14.03 13.90
N GLY A 4 3.57 -14.68 14.70
CA GLY A 4 3.59 -14.64 16.18
C GLY A 4 2.67 -13.62 16.84
N LYS A 5 2.62 -13.63 18.19
CA LYS A 5 1.91 -12.66 19.04
C LYS A 5 2.59 -11.29 18.88
N GLN A 6 1.98 -10.40 18.10
CA GLN A 6 2.51 -9.06 17.86
C GLN A 6 2.09 -8.13 19.01
N PHE A 7 3.06 -7.39 19.55
CA PHE A 7 2.81 -6.36 20.55
C PHE A 7 2.16 -5.09 19.94
N MET A 8 2.32 -4.92 18.63
CA MET A 8 1.88 -3.75 17.87
C MET A 8 0.84 -4.13 16.81
N ALA A 9 -0.05 -3.19 16.49
CA ALA A 9 -0.95 -3.35 15.35
C ALA A 9 -0.16 -3.40 14.02
N PRO A 10 -0.65 -4.07 12.97
CA PRO A 10 0.07 -4.17 11.70
C PRO A 10 0.47 -2.81 11.08
N GLU A 11 -0.39 -1.80 11.21
CA GLU A 11 -0.12 -0.43 10.78
C GLU A 11 0.97 0.28 11.62
N GLU A 12 1.08 -0.03 12.91
CA GLU A 12 2.15 0.51 13.77
C GLU A 12 3.48 -0.14 13.42
N ALA A 13 3.49 -1.45 13.21
CA ALA A 13 4.68 -2.18 12.75
C ALA A 13 5.15 -1.71 11.35
N LEU A 14 4.23 -1.27 10.49
CA LEU A 14 4.58 -0.65 9.21
C LEU A 14 5.36 0.66 9.43
N VAL A 15 4.86 1.53 10.31
CA VAL A 15 5.50 2.83 10.60
C VAL A 15 6.85 2.63 11.29
N ASP A 16 6.94 1.72 12.25
CA ASP A 16 8.21 1.34 12.89
C ASP A 16 9.24 0.85 11.86
N ARG A 17 8.82 -0.04 10.95
CA ARG A 17 9.69 -0.52 9.88
C ARG A 17 10.12 0.59 8.93
N ALA A 18 9.24 1.54 8.62
CA ALA A 18 9.56 2.69 7.78
C ALA A 18 10.60 3.59 8.47
N GLN A 19 10.49 3.79 9.79
CA GLN A 19 11.44 4.56 10.57
C GLN A 19 12.84 3.91 10.56
N LEU A 20 12.93 2.58 10.73
CA LEU A 20 14.20 1.85 10.65
C LEU A 20 14.87 1.95 9.26
N LEU A 21 14.07 2.15 8.21
CA LEU A 21 14.56 2.38 6.85
C LEU A 21 14.78 3.88 6.54
N THR A 22 14.71 4.75 7.54
CA THR A 22 14.87 6.21 7.42
C THR A 22 13.91 6.86 6.42
N LEU A 23 12.73 6.26 6.23
CA LEU A 23 11.72 6.71 5.28
C LEU A 23 10.84 7.79 5.89
N SER A 24 10.57 8.83 5.10
CA SER A 24 9.49 9.78 5.37
C SER A 24 8.13 9.16 5.03
N ALA A 25 7.04 9.76 5.53
CA ALA A 25 5.68 9.29 5.24
C ALA A 25 5.35 9.26 3.73
N PRO A 26 5.74 10.26 2.89
CA PRO A 26 5.58 10.19 1.45
C PRO A 26 6.37 9.04 0.79
N GLU A 27 7.62 8.82 1.21
CA GLU A 27 8.47 7.73 0.67
C GLU A 27 7.89 6.36 1.03
N MET A 28 7.46 6.17 2.28
CA MET A 28 6.76 4.96 2.72
C MET A 28 5.49 4.73 1.87
N THR A 29 4.71 5.79 1.64
CA THR A 29 3.47 5.73 0.86
C THR A 29 3.74 5.22 -0.55
N VAL A 30 4.65 5.85 -1.29
CA VAL A 30 4.95 5.41 -2.68
C VAL A 30 5.51 4.00 -2.72
N LEU A 31 6.39 3.64 -1.80
CA LEU A 31 6.98 2.30 -1.75
C LEU A 31 5.92 1.23 -1.53
N VAL A 32 4.99 1.42 -0.59
CA VAL A 32 3.90 0.46 -0.37
C VAL A 32 3.04 0.33 -1.62
N GLY A 33 2.58 1.44 -2.18
CA GLY A 33 1.73 1.42 -3.38
C GLY A 33 2.40 0.74 -4.57
N GLY A 34 3.67 1.05 -4.83
CA GLY A 34 4.44 0.49 -5.93
C GLY A 34 4.74 -1.01 -5.74
N LEU A 35 5.14 -1.42 -4.55
CA LEU A 35 5.42 -2.83 -4.25
C LEU A 35 4.16 -3.70 -4.38
N ARG A 36 2.99 -3.16 -4.06
CA ARG A 36 1.71 -3.86 -4.24
C ARG A 36 1.39 -4.11 -5.71
N VAL A 37 1.48 -3.11 -6.58
CA VAL A 37 1.17 -3.29 -8.01
C VAL A 37 2.24 -4.15 -8.72
N LEU A 38 3.48 -4.12 -8.24
CA LEU A 38 4.53 -5.02 -8.72
C LEU A 38 4.36 -6.47 -8.24
N GLY A 39 3.43 -6.73 -7.31
CA GLY A 39 3.17 -8.08 -6.80
C GLY A 39 4.26 -8.61 -5.85
N ALA A 40 5.02 -7.72 -5.20
CA ALA A 40 6.11 -8.06 -4.28
C ALA A 40 5.61 -8.55 -2.90
N ASN A 41 4.50 -9.29 -2.89
CA ASN A 41 3.88 -9.80 -1.67
C ASN A 41 4.50 -11.15 -1.26
N ALA A 42 4.75 -11.31 0.04
CA ALA A 42 5.18 -12.58 0.61
C ALA A 42 4.17 -13.70 0.28
N GLY A 43 4.67 -14.88 -0.09
CA GLY A 43 3.83 -16.03 -0.44
C GLY A 43 2.92 -15.81 -1.66
N LYS A 44 3.19 -14.79 -2.50
CA LYS A 44 2.36 -14.42 -3.66
C LYS A 44 0.91 -14.09 -3.28
N SER A 45 0.68 -13.57 -2.07
CA SER A 45 -0.65 -13.13 -1.64
C SER A 45 -1.20 -12.03 -2.55
N LYS A 46 -2.52 -12.04 -2.77
CA LYS A 46 -3.24 -11.03 -3.57
C LYS A 46 -3.69 -9.82 -2.77
N HIS A 47 -3.45 -9.79 -1.45
CA HIS A 47 -3.88 -8.67 -0.62
C HIS A 47 -3.17 -7.37 -1.02
N GLY A 48 -3.95 -6.29 -1.19
CA GLY A 48 -3.42 -4.99 -1.55
C GLY A 48 -3.04 -4.84 -3.03
N VAL A 49 -3.11 -5.90 -3.85
CA VAL A 49 -2.75 -5.82 -5.29
C VAL A 49 -3.94 -5.23 -6.07
N PHE A 50 -4.19 -3.94 -5.89
CA PHE A 50 -5.32 -3.24 -6.51
C PHE A 50 -4.97 -2.79 -7.93
N THR A 51 -4.74 -3.75 -8.81
CA THR A 51 -4.50 -3.51 -10.24
C THR A 51 -4.91 -4.73 -11.06
N THR A 52 -5.25 -4.50 -12.32
CA THR A 52 -5.48 -5.54 -13.32
C THR A 52 -4.23 -5.89 -14.12
N LYS A 53 -3.12 -5.16 -13.91
CA LYS A 53 -1.83 -5.36 -14.59
C LYS A 53 -0.67 -5.56 -13.62
N PRO A 54 -0.67 -6.65 -12.81
CA PRO A 54 0.44 -6.91 -11.89
C PRO A 54 1.79 -6.94 -12.60
N GLY A 55 2.82 -6.38 -11.96
CA GLY A 55 4.16 -6.24 -12.53
C GLY A 55 4.37 -4.97 -13.36
N THR A 56 3.32 -4.18 -13.59
CA THR A 56 3.44 -2.84 -14.17
C THR A 56 3.46 -1.81 -13.06
N LEU A 57 4.48 -0.95 -13.02
CA LEU A 57 4.54 0.14 -12.06
C LEU A 57 3.52 1.24 -12.45
N SER A 58 2.44 1.34 -11.69
CA SER A 58 1.36 2.30 -11.86
C SER A 58 0.84 2.80 -10.51
N ASN A 59 0.13 3.93 -10.51
CA ASN A 59 -0.53 4.45 -9.31
C ASN A 59 -1.89 3.79 -9.02
N ASP A 60 -2.18 2.64 -9.65
CA ASP A 60 -3.47 1.94 -9.56
C ASP A 60 -3.84 1.60 -8.11
N PHE A 61 -2.85 1.34 -7.25
CA PHE A 61 -3.08 1.10 -5.83
C PHE A 61 -3.92 2.21 -5.19
N PHE A 62 -3.52 3.46 -5.36
CA PHE A 62 -4.20 4.61 -4.75
C PHE A 62 -5.51 4.93 -5.44
N VAL A 63 -5.54 4.84 -6.77
CA VAL A 63 -6.76 5.07 -7.56
C VAL A 63 -7.87 4.12 -7.11
N ASN A 64 -7.57 2.83 -6.98
CA ASN A 64 -8.55 1.82 -6.60
C ASN A 64 -8.84 1.80 -5.09
N LEU A 65 -7.89 2.16 -4.23
CA LEU A 65 -8.11 2.28 -2.79
C LEU A 65 -9.06 3.42 -2.44
N LEU A 66 -8.93 4.56 -3.13
CA LEU A 66 -9.72 5.77 -2.87
C LEU A 66 -11.00 5.86 -3.71
N ASP A 67 -11.26 4.87 -4.57
CA ASP A 67 -12.50 4.77 -5.33
C ASP A 67 -13.68 4.48 -4.37
N MET A 68 -14.58 5.46 -4.24
CA MET A 68 -15.78 5.35 -3.41
C MET A 68 -16.80 4.34 -3.92
N ALA A 69 -16.66 3.85 -5.16
CA ALA A 69 -17.44 2.71 -5.66
C ALA A 69 -17.08 1.41 -4.94
N ILE A 70 -15.94 1.34 -4.24
CA ILE A 70 -15.53 0.19 -3.44
C ILE A 70 -15.93 0.42 -1.97
N GLU A 71 -16.66 -0.54 -1.42
CA GLU A 71 -17.02 -0.61 -0.02
C GLU A 71 -16.15 -1.68 0.66
N TRP A 72 -15.44 -1.30 1.72
CA TRP A 72 -14.53 -2.17 2.45
C TRP A 72 -15.21 -2.72 3.71
N GLN A 73 -15.17 -4.03 3.89
CA GLN A 73 -15.70 -4.70 5.08
C GLN A 73 -14.74 -5.79 5.59
N PRO A 74 -14.69 -6.05 6.92
CA PRO A 74 -13.90 -7.15 7.46
C PRO A 74 -14.31 -8.49 6.86
N LEU A 75 -13.33 -9.31 6.51
CA LEU A 75 -13.58 -10.66 6.01
C LEU A 75 -13.84 -11.61 7.18
N ALA A 76 -15.01 -12.24 7.19
CA ALA A 76 -15.40 -13.16 8.26
C ALA A 76 -14.39 -14.32 8.41
N GLY A 77 -13.95 -14.58 9.65
CA GLY A 77 -12.99 -15.65 9.96
C GLY A 77 -11.54 -15.30 9.65
N GLN A 78 -11.21 -14.08 9.20
CA GLN A 78 -9.84 -13.63 8.98
C GLN A 78 -9.59 -12.27 9.62
N GLU A 79 -8.95 -12.29 10.79
CA GLU A 79 -8.61 -11.06 11.51
C GLU A 79 -7.61 -10.21 10.71
N GLY A 80 -7.90 -8.90 10.59
CA GLY A 80 -7.05 -7.95 9.89
C GLY A 80 -7.09 -8.03 8.35
N VAL A 81 -7.95 -8.87 7.79
CA VAL A 81 -8.22 -8.97 6.35
C VAL A 81 -9.59 -8.37 6.04
N TYR A 82 -9.66 -7.66 4.93
CA TYR A 82 -10.84 -6.95 4.46
C TYR A 82 -11.10 -7.30 2.99
N GLU A 83 -12.37 -7.32 2.63
CA GLU A 83 -12.81 -7.44 1.24
C GLU A 83 -13.40 -6.10 0.76
N GLY A 84 -12.97 -5.69 -0.43
CA GLY A 84 -13.48 -4.54 -1.14
C GLY A 84 -14.51 -5.00 -2.16
N ARG A 85 -15.77 -4.61 -1.97
CA ARG A 85 -16.90 -4.96 -2.85
C ARG A 85 -17.35 -3.76 -3.65
N ASP A 86 -17.78 -3.99 -4.88
CA ASP A 86 -18.49 -2.96 -5.62
C ASP A 86 -19.79 -2.59 -4.90
N ARG A 87 -20.01 -1.31 -4.62
CA ARG A 87 -21.14 -0.83 -3.81
C ARG A 87 -22.49 -1.15 -4.47
N LYS A 88 -22.55 -1.20 -5.81
CA LYS A 88 -23.78 -1.44 -6.57
C LYS A 88 -24.05 -2.93 -6.74
N THR A 89 -23.05 -3.70 -7.18
CA THR A 89 -23.23 -5.12 -7.51
C THR A 89 -22.96 -6.06 -6.35
N LYS A 90 -22.32 -5.56 -5.28
CA LYS A 90 -21.85 -6.32 -4.12
C LYS A 90 -20.83 -7.42 -4.46
N GLN A 91 -20.31 -7.42 -5.68
CA GLN A 91 -19.26 -8.36 -6.11
C GLN A 91 -17.93 -7.99 -5.47
N VAL A 92 -17.20 -9.00 -5.00
CA VAL A 92 -15.84 -8.82 -4.46
C VAL A 92 -14.91 -8.43 -5.60
N LYS A 93 -14.26 -7.27 -5.46
CA LYS A 93 -13.24 -6.78 -6.40
C LYS A 93 -11.84 -7.01 -5.85
N TRP A 94 -11.64 -6.69 -4.57
CA TRP A 94 -10.30 -6.66 -3.97
C TRP A 94 -10.29 -7.31 -2.58
N THR A 95 -9.11 -7.70 -2.13
CA THR A 95 -8.87 -8.01 -0.72
C THR A 95 -7.67 -7.21 -0.25
N GLY A 96 -7.69 -6.74 0.99
CA GLY A 96 -6.63 -5.92 1.58
C GLY A 96 -6.46 -6.22 3.05
N THR A 97 -5.33 -5.82 3.60
CA THR A 97 -5.03 -5.89 5.03
C THR A 97 -5.09 -4.51 5.65
N ARG A 98 -4.98 -4.42 6.98
CA ARG A 98 -4.88 -3.13 7.70
C ARG A 98 -3.75 -2.23 7.16
N VAL A 99 -2.63 -2.83 6.77
CA VAL A 99 -1.47 -2.14 6.17
C VAL A 99 -1.82 -1.47 4.84
N ASP A 100 -2.77 -2.03 4.09
CA ASP A 100 -3.21 -1.46 2.81
C ASP A 100 -4.26 -0.37 3.04
N LEU A 101 -5.22 -0.63 3.94
CA LEU A 101 -6.35 0.27 4.18
C LEU A 101 -6.01 1.50 5.05
N ILE A 102 -4.89 1.48 5.78
CA ILE A 102 -4.46 2.64 6.58
C ILE A 102 -4.25 3.90 5.72
N PHE A 103 -3.86 3.73 4.45
CA PHE A 103 -3.73 4.81 3.47
C PHE A 103 -5.08 5.40 3.02
N GLY A 104 -6.20 4.73 3.32
CA GLY A 104 -7.54 5.25 3.08
C GLY A 104 -8.25 5.77 4.34
N SER A 105 -7.75 5.42 5.54
CA SER A 105 -8.41 5.71 6.84
C SER A 105 -7.68 6.74 7.69
N HIS A 106 -6.35 6.77 7.71
CA HIS A 106 -5.58 7.75 8.48
C HIS A 106 -5.49 9.07 7.70
N SER A 107 -5.97 10.17 8.29
CA SER A 107 -6.13 11.47 7.59
C SER A 107 -4.88 11.94 6.85
N GLN A 108 -3.70 11.90 7.49
CA GLN A 108 -2.44 12.30 6.86
C GLN A 108 -2.00 11.37 5.72
N LEU A 109 -2.12 10.04 5.91
CA LEU A 109 -1.73 9.08 4.86
C LEU A 109 -2.73 9.11 3.71
N ARG A 110 -4.00 9.38 3.99
CA ARG A 110 -5.03 9.61 2.99
C ARG A 110 -4.72 10.83 2.14
N ALA A 111 -4.31 11.94 2.73
CA ALA A 111 -3.90 13.12 1.98
C ALA A 111 -2.73 12.80 1.02
N LEU A 112 -1.76 11.98 1.46
CA LEU A 112 -0.67 11.52 0.59
C LEU A 112 -1.17 10.57 -0.51
N GLY A 113 -2.10 9.66 -0.18
CA GLY A 113 -2.73 8.78 -1.14
C GLY A 113 -3.51 9.54 -2.22
N GLU A 114 -4.21 10.61 -1.86
CA GLU A 114 -4.97 11.47 -2.78
C GLU A 114 -4.05 12.20 -3.77
N VAL A 115 -2.87 12.62 -3.33
CA VAL A 115 -1.84 13.18 -4.23
C VAL A 115 -1.45 12.15 -5.30
N TYR A 116 -1.19 10.89 -4.92
CA TYR A 116 -0.80 9.85 -5.88
C TYR A 116 -1.97 9.19 -6.62
N ALA A 117 -3.21 9.42 -6.21
CA ALA A 117 -4.40 8.99 -6.94
C ALA A 117 -4.82 10.00 -8.03
N SER A 118 -4.32 11.24 -7.95
CA SER A 118 -4.64 12.29 -8.92
C SER A 118 -4.23 11.89 -10.35
N VAL A 119 -5.02 12.31 -11.35
CA VAL A 119 -4.86 11.87 -12.75
C VAL A 119 -3.50 12.27 -13.34
N ASP A 120 -2.98 13.41 -12.92
CA ASP A 120 -1.70 14.00 -13.32
C ASP A 120 -0.48 13.47 -12.53
N SER A 121 -0.71 12.64 -11.51
CA SER A 121 0.35 12.18 -10.60
C SER A 121 1.12 10.94 -11.09
N LYS A 122 0.76 10.36 -12.25
CA LYS A 122 1.35 9.09 -12.72
C LYS A 122 2.88 9.14 -12.86
N GLU A 123 3.39 10.18 -13.51
CA GLU A 123 4.84 10.35 -13.71
C GLU A 123 5.54 10.66 -12.40
N LYS A 124 4.93 11.50 -11.55
CA LYS A 124 5.42 11.82 -10.22
C LYS A 124 5.53 10.55 -9.35
N PHE A 125 4.51 9.72 -9.34
CA PHE A 125 4.49 8.46 -8.61
C PHE A 125 5.65 7.54 -9.01
N VAL A 126 5.90 7.38 -10.31
CA VAL A 126 7.01 6.55 -10.80
C VAL A 126 8.37 7.12 -10.35
N LYS A 127 8.58 8.44 -10.50
CA LYS A 127 9.83 9.10 -10.09
C LYS A 127 10.06 8.97 -8.58
N ASP A 128 9.04 9.25 -7.78
CA ASP A 128 9.12 9.20 -6.32
C ASP A 128 9.33 7.75 -5.84
N PHE A 129 8.68 6.77 -6.47
CA PHE A 129 8.91 5.35 -6.18
C PHE A 129 10.37 4.94 -6.46
N VAL A 130 10.92 5.30 -7.62
CA VAL A 130 12.30 4.97 -7.99
C VAL A 130 13.29 5.65 -7.04
N ALA A 131 13.06 6.91 -6.68
CA ALA A 131 13.90 7.63 -5.72
C ALA A 131 13.90 6.96 -4.34
N ALA A 132 12.71 6.62 -3.82
CA ALA A 132 12.59 5.93 -2.54
C ALA A 132 13.20 4.52 -2.58
N TRP A 133 13.04 3.79 -3.69
CA TRP A 133 13.65 2.48 -3.88
C TRP A 133 15.18 2.57 -3.88
N ALA A 134 15.74 3.49 -4.67
CA ALA A 134 17.18 3.73 -4.75
C ALA A 134 17.77 4.14 -3.39
N LYS A 135 17.04 4.95 -2.60
CA LYS A 135 17.42 5.28 -1.23
C LYS A 135 17.54 4.03 -0.36
N VAL A 136 16.50 3.19 -0.33
CA VAL A 136 16.52 1.95 0.48
C VAL A 136 17.66 1.01 0.07
N MET A 137 17.93 0.89 -1.23
CA MET A 137 19.01 0.03 -1.75
C MET A 137 20.42 0.52 -1.41
N ASN A 138 20.60 1.76 -0.94
CA ASN A 138 21.91 2.32 -0.59
C ASN A 138 22.06 2.63 0.92
N LEU A 139 21.15 2.18 1.78
CA LEU A 139 21.21 2.51 3.23
C LEU A 139 22.44 1.95 3.95
N ASP A 140 23.07 0.92 3.41
CA ASP A 140 24.26 0.27 3.96
C ASP A 140 25.56 0.62 3.22
N ARG A 141 25.48 1.51 2.21
CA ARG A 141 26.62 1.99 1.42
C ARG A 141 27.38 3.09 2.15
N TYR A 142 28.01 2.73 3.28
CA TYR A 142 28.87 3.64 4.06
C TYR A 142 30.24 3.91 3.41
N ASP A 143 30.53 3.25 2.28
CA ASP A 143 31.76 3.33 1.50
C ASP A 143 31.80 4.51 0.52
N VAL A 144 30.65 5.12 0.20
CA VAL A 144 30.49 6.19 -0.79
C VAL A 144 30.31 7.54 -0.12
#